data_AF-A0A959FLY5-F1
#
_entry.id   AF-A0A959FLY5-F1
#
_cell.length_a   1.000
_cell.length_b   1.000
_cell.length_c   1.000
_cell.angle_alpha   90.00
_cell.angle_beta   90.00
_cell.angle_gamma   90.00
#
_symmetry.space_group_name_H-M   'P 1'
#
loop_
_entity.id
_entity.type
_entity.pdbx_description
1 polymer ?
#
loop_
_entity_poly.entity_id
_entity_poly.type
_entity_poly.pdbx_seq_one_letter_code
_entity_poly.pdbx_strand_id
1 'polypeptide(L)' 'MKSSRRKCRRLLKPGGVLLNNARLPRITTADLLFLRQLIEAGRLHPVIDRTYAMADVAEAHRYVDQGHKRGNVGITIP' A
#
# COMPACT_ATOMS: atom_id res chain seq x y z
N MET A 1 -5.02 -15.45 1.08
CA MET A 1 -4.64 -15.76 2.47
C MET A 1 -3.19 -15.35 2.71
N LYS A 2 -2.90 -14.44 3.67
CA LYS A 2 -1.51 -14.03 3.97
C LYS A 2 -0.77 -15.21 4.64
N SER A 3 0.45 -15.51 4.20
CA SER A 3 1.25 -16.67 4.67
C SER A 3 1.58 -16.60 6.17
N SER A 4 1.61 -17.76 6.85
CA SER A 4 1.90 -17.83 8.30
C SER A 4 3.37 -17.53 8.62
N ARG A 5 3.65 -16.94 9.79
CA ARG A 5 5.02 -16.58 10.22
C ARG A 5 5.98 -17.78 10.19
N ARG A 6 5.52 -18.95 10.64
CA ARG A 6 6.30 -20.19 10.65
C ARG A 6 6.65 -20.65 9.23
N LYS A 7 5.78 -20.41 8.25
CA LYS A 7 6.06 -20.69 6.84
C LYS A 7 7.11 -19.70 6.29
N CYS A 8 6.93 -18.40 6.52
CA CYS A 8 7.86 -17.38 5.99
C CYS A 8 9.26 -17.46 6.62
N ARG A 9 9.38 -17.77 7.91
CA ARG A 9 10.68 -17.86 8.60
C ARG A 9 11.60 -18.94 8.04
N ARG A 10 11.04 -20.02 7.46
CA ARG A 10 11.80 -21.08 6.79
C ARG A 10 12.37 -20.67 5.43
N LEU A 11 11.92 -19.55 4.87
CA LEU A 11 12.38 -19.03 3.58
C LEU A 11 13.51 -17.99 3.74
N LEU A 12 13.85 -17.61 4.98
CA LEU A 12 14.85 -16.59 5.25
C LEU A 12 16.26 -17.18 5.14
N LYS A 13 17.18 -16.43 4.54
CA LYS A 13 18.62 -16.68 4.64
C LYS A 13 19.06 -16.54 6.12
N PRO A 14 20.19 -17.17 6.54
CA PRO A 14 20.76 -16.95 7.86
C PRO A 14 20.89 -15.45 8.17
N GLY A 15 20.42 -15.03 9.35
CA GLY A 15 20.36 -13.61 9.76
C GLY A 15 19.20 -12.79 9.19
N GLY A 16 18.33 -13.38 8.35
CA GLY A 16 17.19 -12.68 7.76
C GLY A 16 16.14 -12.23 8.78
N VAL A 17 15.49 -11.09 8.50
CA VAL A 17 14.44 -10.51 9.34
C VAL A 17 13.08 -10.65 8.66
N LEU A 18 12.07 -11.12 9.41
CA LEU A 18 10.68 -11.15 8.95
C LEU A 18 9.98 -9.83 9.32
N LEU A 19 9.51 -9.10 8.31
CA LEU A 19 8.69 -7.90 8.49
C LEU A 19 7.27 -8.13 7.93
N ASN A 20 6.28 -7.57 8.61
CA ASN A 20 4.88 -7.56 8.18
C ASN A 20 4.17 -6.32 8.73
N ASN A 21 2.91 -6.11 8.33
CA ASN A 21 2.15 -4.92 8.74
C ASN A 21 1.91 -4.80 10.26
N ALA A 22 2.13 -5.85 11.07
CA ALA A 22 1.95 -5.77 12.52
C ALA A 22 3.12 -5.05 13.24
N ARG A 23 4.21 -4.75 12.54
CA ARG A 23 5.40 -4.08 13.09
C ARG A 23 5.93 -3.02 12.13
N LEU A 24 5.05 -2.18 11.61
CA LEU A 24 5.47 -1.04 10.81
C LEU A 24 6.01 0.06 11.74
N PRO A 25 7.15 0.68 11.39
CA PRO A 25 7.61 1.86 12.09
C PRO A 25 6.59 3.00 11.94
N ARG A 26 6.65 3.97 12.85
CA ARG A 26 5.87 5.20 12.70
C ARG A 26 6.31 5.91 11.43
N ILE A 27 5.36 6.17 10.53
CA ILE A 27 5.59 6.97 9.33
C ILE A 27 5.78 8.43 9.74
N THR A 28 6.85 9.04 9.27
CA THR A 28 7.19 10.44 9.54
C THR A 28 6.96 11.30 8.30
N THR A 29 6.92 12.62 8.48
CA THR A 29 6.88 13.57 7.36
C THR A 29 8.10 13.43 6.44
N ALA A 30 9.28 13.14 7.01
CA ALA A 30 10.51 12.93 6.23
C ALA A 30 10.39 11.74 5.27
N ASP A 31 9.73 10.65 5.69
CA ASP A 31 9.46 9.50 4.83
C ASP A 31 8.58 9.88 3.63
N LEU A 32 7.52 10.68 3.87
CA LEU A 32 6.62 11.15 2.81
C LEU A 32 7.31 12.11 1.84
N LEU A 33 8.17 13.00 2.35
CA LEU A 33 8.97 13.91 1.51
C LEU A 33 9.96 13.16 0.65
N PHE A 34 10.60 12.11 1.20
CA PHE A 34 11.47 11.24 0.42
C PHE A 34 10.70 10.51 -0.70
N LEU A 35 9.52 9.97 -0.41
CA LEU A 35 8.66 9.34 -1.43
C LEU A 35 8.26 10.34 -2.52
N ARG A 36 7.91 11.59 -2.15
CA ARG A 36 7.59 12.66 -3.11
C ARG A 36 8.74 12.90 -4.09
N GLN A 37 9.97 13.03 -3.59
CA GLN A 37 11.15 13.24 -4.44
C GLN A 37 11.34 12.10 -5.45
N LEU A 38 11.12 10.84 -5.03
CA LEU A 38 11.20 9.69 -5.95
C LEU A 38 10.13 9.72 -7.03
N ILE A 39 8.92 10.18 -6.69
CA ILE A 39 7.80 10.31 -7.62
C ILE A 39 8.09 11.43 -8.63
N GLU A 40 8.48 12.61 -8.16
CA GLU A 40 8.82 13.77 -9.00
C GLU A 40 10.00 13.47 -9.94
N ALA A 41 10.95 12.63 -9.51
CA ALA A 41 12.05 12.15 -10.34
C ALA A 41 11.69 11.00 -11.30
N GLY A 42 10.43 10.54 -11.33
CA GLY A 42 9.98 9.42 -12.17
C GLY A 42 10.55 8.05 -11.77
N ARG A 43 11.18 7.94 -10.60
CA ARG A 43 11.79 6.70 -10.08
C ARG A 43 10.79 5.82 -9.36
N LEU A 44 9.66 6.38 -8.96
CA LEU A 44 8.55 5.67 -8.31
C LEU A 44 7.23 6.14 -8.92
N HIS A 45 6.44 5.20 -9.43
CA HIS A 45 5.11 5.49 -9.96
C HIS A 45 4.04 4.92 -9.03
N PRO A 46 3.20 5.77 -8.40
CA PRO A 46 2.08 5.28 -7.63
C PRO A 46 1.07 4.59 -8.55
N VAL A 47 0.66 3.38 -8.19
CA VAL A 47 -0.37 2.65 -8.95
C VAL A 47 -1.75 3.05 -8.41
N ILE A 48 -2.47 3.83 -9.20
CA ILE A 48 -3.88 4.17 -8.97
C ILE A 48 -4.72 3.22 -9.83
N ASP A 49 -5.54 2.41 -9.18
CA ASP A 49 -6.41 1.44 -9.82
C ASP A 49 -7.61 2.14 -10.47
N ARG A 50 -8.31 2.91 -9.64
CA ARG A 50 -9.58 3.57 -9.96
C ARG A 50 -9.69 4.87 -9.19
N THR A 51 -10.45 5.79 -9.76
CA THR A 51 -10.81 7.06 -9.13
C THR A 51 -12.33 7.21 -9.18
N TYR A 52 -12.93 7.54 -8.05
CA TYR A 52 -14.37 7.75 -7.89
C TYR A 52 -14.65 9.21 -7.52
N ALA A 53 -15.81 9.75 -7.90
CA ALA A 53 -16.24 11.05 -7.38
C ALA A 53 -16.65 10.92 -5.90
N MET A 54 -16.66 12.04 -5.18
CA MET A 54 -17.13 12.07 -3.79
C MET A 54 -18.55 11.50 -3.61
N ALA A 55 -19.43 11.66 -4.60
CA ALA A 55 -20.78 11.10 -4.60
C ALA A 55 -20.80 9.55 -4.60
N ASP A 56 -19.72 8.92 -5.07
CA ASP A 56 -19.62 7.47 -5.31
C ASP A 56 -18.79 6.74 -4.24
N VAL A 57 -18.51 7.37 -3.08
CA VAL A 57 -17.69 6.77 -2.02
C VAL A 57 -18.22 5.40 -1.56
N ALA A 58 -19.54 5.22 -1.52
CA ALA A 58 -20.15 3.93 -1.18
C ALA A 58 -19.80 2.82 -2.20
N GLU A 59 -19.71 3.15 -3.50
CA GLU A 59 -19.25 2.22 -4.54
C GLU A 59 -17.76 1.93 -4.41
N ALA A 60 -16.95 2.98 -4.13
CA ALA A 60 -15.51 2.81 -3.92
C ALA A 60 -15.22 1.82 -2.80
N HIS A 61 -15.95 1.89 -1.68
CA HIS A 61 -15.84 0.91 -0.59
C HIS A 61 -16.26 -0.50 -1.02
N ARG A 62 -17.42 -0.64 -1.68
CA ARG A 62 -17.88 -1.94 -2.21
C ARG A 62 -16.87 -2.58 -3.16
N TYR A 63 -16.15 -1.78 -3.94
CA TYR A 63 -15.07 -2.26 -4.79
C TYR A 63 -13.84 -2.73 -3.98
N VAL A 64 -13.38 -1.92 -3.02
CA VAL A 64 -12.21 -2.24 -2.17
C VAL A 64 -12.43 -3.52 -1.36
N ASP A 65 -13.64 -3.72 -0.84
CA ASP A 65 -14.00 -4.86 0.01
C ASP A 65 -13.99 -6.20 -0.72
N GLN A 66 -14.07 -6.19 -2.05
CA GLN A 66 -13.88 -7.39 -2.87
C GLN A 66 -12.43 -7.91 -2.82
N GLY A 67 -11.47 -7.10 -2.36
CA GLY A 67 -10.06 -7.49 -2.20
C GLY A 67 -9.28 -7.63 -3.51
N HIS A 68 -9.85 -7.22 -4.64
CA HIS A 68 -9.25 -7.35 -5.97
C HIS A 68 -8.58 -6.08 -6.50
N LYS A 69 -8.48 -5.02 -5.67
CA LYS A 69 -7.85 -3.77 -6.08
C LYS A 69 -6.35 -3.94 -6.39
N ARG A 70 -5.89 -3.30 -7.46
CA ARG A 70 -4.49 -3.24 -7.91
C ARG A 70 -3.90 -1.87 -7.57
N GLY A 71 -3.26 -1.76 -6.43
CA GLY A 71 -2.74 -0.47 -5.94
C GLY A 71 -3.78 0.24 -5.07
N ASN A 72 -3.99 1.54 -5.31
CA ASN A 72 -4.87 2.38 -4.51
C ASN A 72 -6.11 2.87 -5.28
N VAL A 73 -7.18 3.13 -4.53
CA VAL A 73 -8.41 3.74 -5.04
C VAL A 73 -8.42 5.18 -4.54
N GLY A 74 -8.57 6.13 -5.47
CA GLY A 74 -8.66 7.56 -5.16
C GLY A 74 -10.09 8.06 -5.12
N ILE A 75 -10.35 9.10 -4.33
CA ILE A 75 -11.59 9.87 -4.37
C ILE A 75 -11.25 11.27 -4.86
N THR A 76 -11.93 11.72 -5.92
CA THR A 76 -11.84 13.09 -6.40
C THR A 76 -12.80 13.98 -5.61
N ILE A 77 -12.25 15.05 -5.05
CA ILE A 77 -13.00 16.12 -4.38
C ILE A 77 -12.94 17.35 -5.30
N PRO A 78 -14.06 18.07 -5.50
CA PRO A 78 -14.07 19.33 -6.25
C PRO A 78 -13.26 20.44 -5.58
#